data_AF-A0A1B9NNC4-F1
#
_entry.id   AF-A0A1B9NNC4-F1
#
_cell.length_a   1.000
_cell.length_b   1.000
_cell.length_c   1.000
_cell.angle_alpha   90.00
_cell.angle_beta   90.00
_cell.angle_gamma   90.00
#
_symmetry.space_group_name_H-M   'P 1'
#
loop_
_entity.id
_entity.type
_entity.pdbx_description
1 polymer ?
#
loop_
_entity_poly.entity_id
_entity_poly.type
_entity_poly.pdbx_seq_one_letter_code
_entity_poly.pdbx_strand_id
1 'polypeptide(L)'
;MILAAKPATYSYAGIQYLISICETAASIHYFPFALHLDHHKNISDIQTKIEAGIRSIMIDALYHPFEENIDIVSKMVVFSHKYNASVEAELGRLGGQEDDLIVDNKDSAFTDPNAAKEYVERTGIDSLAVAKLCILIFTPNFIFLSKRVNTSY
;
A
#
# COMPACT_ATOMS: atom_id res chain seq x y z
N MET A 1 -3.93 4.91 14.13
CA MET A 1 -2.52 5.31 13.86
C MET A 1 -1.89 4.29 12.94
N ILE A 2 -1.10 4.74 11.97
CA ILE A 2 -0.32 3.87 11.08
C ILE A 2 1.15 4.08 11.40
N LEU A 3 1.87 3.00 11.71
CA LEU A 3 3.33 2.98 11.78
C LEU A 3 3.85 2.44 10.46
N ALA A 4 4.41 3.32 9.62
CA ALA A 4 4.95 2.94 8.33
C ALA A 4 6.46 2.73 8.42
N ALA A 5 6.96 1.69 7.73
CA ALA A 5 8.38 1.37 7.69
C ALA A 5 8.81 0.94 6.28
N LYS A 6 9.97 1.43 5.84
CA LYS A 6 10.57 1.09 4.54
C LYS A 6 11.23 -0.29 4.57
N PRO A 7 11.53 -0.92 3.41
CA PRO A 7 12.17 -2.23 3.38
C PRO A 7 13.47 -2.28 4.20
N ALA A 8 14.28 -1.21 4.14
CA ALA A 8 15.53 -1.10 4.91
C ALA A 8 15.29 -1.16 6.43
N THR A 9 14.20 -0.56 6.93
CA THR A 9 13.84 -0.61 8.35
C THR A 9 13.45 -2.02 8.77
N TYR A 10 12.69 -2.75 7.94
CA TYR A 10 12.36 -4.15 8.20
C TYR A 10 13.59 -5.05 8.20
N SER A 11 14.51 -4.84 7.25
CA SER A 11 15.76 -5.59 7.18
C SER A 11 16.69 -5.32 8.37
N TYR A 12 16.73 -4.06 8.84
CA TYR A 12 17.59 -3.68 9.97
C TYR A 12 17.00 -4.08 11.32
N ALA A 13 15.74 -3.75 11.58
CA ALA A 13 15.10 -3.97 12.88
C ALA A 13 14.59 -5.40 13.03
N GLY A 14 14.18 -6.06 11.95
CA GLY A 14 13.52 -7.35 11.97
C GLY A 14 12.00 -7.25 12.15
N ILE A 15 11.27 -8.12 11.46
CA ILE A 15 9.80 -8.11 11.40
C ILE A 15 9.18 -8.29 12.81
N GLN A 16 9.68 -9.24 13.60
CA GLN A 16 9.12 -9.56 14.92
C GLN A 16 9.28 -8.42 15.92
N TYR A 17 10.39 -7.68 15.86
CA TYR A 17 10.59 -6.50 16.71
C TYR A 17 9.57 -5.41 16.40
N LEU A 18 9.35 -5.11 15.12
CA LEU A 18 8.38 -4.10 14.70
C LEU A 18 6.94 -4.49 15.07
N ILE A 19 6.57 -5.76 14.88
CA ILE A 19 5.27 -6.28 15.33
C ILE A 19 5.13 -6.12 16.84
N SER A 20 6.13 -6.52 17.63
CA SER A 20 6.07 -6.44 19.10
C SER A 20 5.94 -5.01 19.61
N ILE A 21 6.62 -4.05 18.97
CA ILE A 21 6.49 -2.61 19.28
C ILE A 21 5.05 -2.15 19.01
N CYS A 22 4.49 -2.50 17.86
CA CYS A 22 3.11 -2.17 17.51
C CYS A 22 2.08 -2.81 18.44
N GLU A 23 2.25 -4.09 18.79
CA GLU A 23 1.35 -4.78 19.72
C GLU A 23 1.41 -4.17 21.12
N THR A 24 2.61 -3.80 21.60
CA THR A 24 2.77 -3.10 22.87
C THR A 24 2.06 -1.75 22.82
N ALA A 25 2.29 -0.94 21.78
CA ALA A 25 1.62 0.34 21.60
C ALA A 25 0.09 0.21 21.51
N ALA A 26 -0.41 -0.83 20.84
CA ALA A 26 -1.84 -1.11 20.74
C ALA A 26 -2.46 -1.55 22.09
N SER A 27 -1.68 -2.14 23.00
CA SER A 27 -2.18 -2.57 24.31
C SER A 27 -2.33 -1.43 25.32
N ILE A 28 -1.57 -0.35 25.15
CA ILE A 28 -1.58 0.82 26.06
C ILE A 28 -2.51 1.94 25.58
N HIS A 29 -2.95 1.90 24.32
CA HIS A 29 -3.75 2.96 23.70
C HIS A 29 -5.10 2.43 23.20
N TYR A 30 -6.15 3.24 23.31
CA TYR A 30 -7.53 2.86 22.96
C TYR A 30 -7.91 3.09 21.50
N PHE A 31 -6.96 3.44 20.62
CA PHE A 31 -7.20 3.68 19.20
C PHE A 31 -6.52 2.61 18.33
N PRO A 32 -7.01 2.35 17.11
CA PRO A 32 -6.45 1.29 16.24
C PRO A 32 -5.00 1.58 15.83
N PHE A 33 -4.18 0.53 15.72
CA PHE A 33 -2.81 0.57 15.19
C PHE A 33 -2.68 -0.32 13.98
N ALA A 34 -2.00 0.15 12.94
CA ALA A 34 -1.58 -0.67 11.81
C ALA A 34 -0.07 -0.52 11.60
N LEU A 35 0.62 -1.64 11.40
CA LEU A 35 1.98 -1.66 10.90
C LEU A 35 1.91 -1.75 9.36
N HIS A 36 2.53 -0.80 8.67
CA HIS A 36 2.42 -0.63 7.22
C HIS A 36 3.77 -0.86 6.53
N LEU A 37 3.74 -1.59 5.41
CA LEU A 37 4.89 -1.73 4.52
C LEU A 37 4.96 -0.53 3.59
N ASP A 38 5.91 0.36 3.79
CA ASP A 38 6.08 1.56 2.97
C ASP A 38 6.99 1.23 1.77
N HIS A 39 6.59 1.55 0.54
CA HIS A 39 7.40 1.43 -0.67
C HIS A 39 8.10 0.08 -0.90
N HIS A 40 7.36 -1.04 -0.79
CA HIS A 40 7.91 -2.37 -1.06
C HIS A 40 7.76 -2.76 -2.54
N LYS A 41 8.83 -3.28 -3.15
CA LYS A 41 8.86 -3.66 -4.58
C LYS A 41 8.85 -5.16 -4.82
N ASN A 42 9.32 -5.94 -3.85
CA ASN A 42 9.48 -7.39 -4.01
C ASN A 42 8.23 -8.12 -3.52
N ILE A 43 7.54 -8.81 -4.44
CA ILE A 43 6.31 -9.54 -4.14
C ILE A 43 6.52 -10.62 -3.07
N SER A 44 7.58 -11.44 -3.19
CA SER A 44 7.83 -12.53 -2.23
C SER A 44 8.11 -12.02 -0.82
N ASP A 45 8.76 -10.86 -0.70
CA ASP A 45 9.03 -10.19 0.56
C ASP A 45 7.74 -9.66 1.22
N ILE A 46 6.86 -9.05 0.42
CA ILE A 46 5.52 -8.61 0.88
C ILE A 46 4.71 -9.82 1.34
N GLN A 47 4.67 -10.90 0.56
CA GLN A 47 3.94 -12.13 0.91
C GLN A 47 4.42 -12.70 2.24
N THR A 48 5.74 -12.84 2.42
CA THR A 48 6.35 -13.32 3.67
C THR A 48 5.95 -12.45 4.86
N LYS A 49 5.90 -11.13 4.69
CA LYS A 49 5.51 -10.17 5.72
C LYS A 49 4.02 -10.22 6.07
N ILE A 50 3.15 -10.44 5.07
CA ILE A 50 1.71 -10.66 5.29
C ILE A 50 1.48 -11.95 6.07
N GLU A 51 2.15 -13.03 5.68
CA GLU A 51 2.10 -14.32 6.37
C GLU A 51 2.59 -14.21 7.82
N ALA A 52 3.58 -13.36 8.08
CA ALA A 52 4.07 -13.04 9.43
C ALA A 52 3.08 -12.21 10.28
N GLY A 53 1.99 -11.71 9.69
CA GLY A 53 0.92 -11.02 10.42
C GLY A 53 0.73 -9.55 10.08
N ILE A 54 1.49 -8.98 9.12
CA ILE A 54 1.30 -7.60 8.67
C ILE A 54 0.04 -7.49 7.81
N ARG A 55 -0.78 -6.47 8.05
CA ARG A 55 -2.12 -6.31 7.44
C ARG A 55 -2.32 -4.99 6.69
N SER A 56 -1.25 -4.25 6.43
CA SER A 56 -1.29 -3.05 5.59
C SER A 56 0.01 -2.98 4.79
N ILE A 57 -0.10 -2.91 3.47
CA ILE A 57 1.06 -3.00 2.57
C ILE A 57 0.95 -1.96 1.47
N MET A 58 2.09 -1.40 1.04
CA MET A 58 2.21 -0.62 -0.19
C MET A 58 3.09 -1.37 -1.17
N ILE A 59 2.57 -1.62 -2.37
CA ILE A 59 3.34 -2.19 -3.48
C ILE A 59 3.72 -1.11 -4.51
N ASP A 60 5.02 -0.93 -4.69
CA ASP A 60 5.60 0.00 -5.66
C ASP A 60 5.79 -0.71 -7.01
N ALA A 61 4.84 -0.52 -7.92
CA ALA A 61 4.91 -1.00 -9.30
C ALA A 61 5.12 0.13 -10.33
N LEU A 62 5.47 1.34 -9.86
CA LEU A 62 5.57 2.56 -10.69
C LEU A 62 6.52 2.49 -11.89
N TYR A 63 7.51 1.62 -11.87
CA TYR A 63 8.48 1.47 -12.97
C TYR A 63 7.92 0.64 -14.14
N HIS A 64 6.76 0.01 -13.95
CA HIS A 64 6.09 -0.78 -14.97
C HIS A 64 5.10 0.09 -15.76
N PRO A 65 4.89 -0.19 -17.06
CA PRO A 65 3.82 0.41 -17.85
C PRO A 65 2.45 0.24 -17.18
N PHE A 66 1.51 1.14 -17.46
CA PHE A 66 0.20 1.20 -16.79
C PHE A 66 -0.51 -0.16 -16.71
N GLU A 67 -0.58 -0.88 -17.82
CA GLU A 67 -1.24 -2.21 -17.89
C GLU A 67 -0.52 -3.28 -17.05
N GLU A 68 0.81 -3.32 -17.10
CA GLU A 68 1.61 -4.27 -16.32
C GLU A 68 1.55 -3.95 -14.82
N ASN A 69 1.55 -2.66 -14.48
CA ASN A 69 1.36 -2.19 -13.13
C ASN A 69 -0.02 -2.65 -12.58
N ILE A 70 -1.10 -2.46 -13.34
CA ILE A 70 -2.44 -2.94 -12.97
C ILE A 70 -2.43 -4.46 -12.72
N ASP A 71 -1.83 -5.26 -13.61
CA ASP A 71 -1.77 -6.72 -13.46
C ASP A 71 -1.01 -7.15 -12.19
N ILE A 72 0.16 -6.55 -11.92
CA ILE A 72 0.96 -6.82 -10.72
C ILE A 72 0.17 -6.48 -9.45
N VAL A 73 -0.41 -5.28 -9.40
CA VAL A 73 -1.12 -4.78 -8.22
C VAL A 73 -2.41 -5.57 -7.99
N SER A 74 -3.18 -5.88 -9.03
CA SER A 74 -4.41 -6.70 -8.90
C SER A 74 -4.12 -8.09 -8.32
N LYS A 75 -3.03 -8.73 -8.76
CA LYS A 75 -2.59 -10.02 -8.19
C LYS A 75 -2.22 -9.88 -6.71
N MET A 76 -1.56 -8.79 -6.34
CA MET A 76 -1.20 -8.50 -4.96
C MET A 76 -2.42 -8.21 -4.09
N VAL A 77 -3.42 -7.50 -4.61
CA VAL A 77 -4.73 -7.27 -3.97
C VAL A 77 -5.42 -8.60 -3.69
N VAL A 78 -5.57 -9.45 -4.70
CA VAL A 78 -6.20 -10.79 -4.56
C VAL A 78 -5.47 -11.64 -3.52
N PHE A 79 -4.14 -11.59 -3.46
CA PHE A 79 -3.38 -12.29 -2.42
C PHE A 79 -3.64 -11.68 -1.04
N SER A 80 -3.47 -10.36 -0.89
CA SER A 80 -3.52 -9.66 0.40
C SER A 80 -4.89 -9.73 1.06
N HIS A 81 -5.96 -9.61 0.27
CA HIS A 81 -7.34 -9.69 0.75
C HIS A 81 -7.68 -11.06 1.34
N LYS A 82 -7.05 -12.16 0.90
CA LYS A 82 -7.19 -13.49 1.55
C LYS A 82 -6.71 -13.49 3.00
N TYR A 83 -5.81 -12.57 3.34
CA TYR A 83 -5.27 -12.37 4.68
C TYR A 83 -5.90 -11.16 5.37
N ASN A 84 -7.00 -10.59 4.88
CA ASN A 84 -7.57 -9.35 5.43
C ASN A 84 -6.54 -8.22 5.55
N ALA A 85 -5.60 -8.13 4.59
CA ALA A 85 -4.59 -7.09 4.54
C ALA A 85 -4.99 -6.03 3.50
N SER A 86 -4.91 -4.75 3.87
CA SER A 86 -5.15 -3.64 2.94
C SER A 86 -3.95 -3.39 2.04
N VAL A 87 -4.23 -3.04 0.79
CA VAL A 87 -3.23 -2.74 -0.25
C VAL A 87 -3.30 -1.29 -0.67
N GLU A 88 -2.18 -0.62 -0.51
CA GLU A 88 -1.86 0.65 -1.11
C GLU A 88 -1.05 0.44 -2.38
N ALA A 89 -1.33 1.23 -3.40
CA ALA A 89 -0.49 1.32 -4.60
C ALA A 89 -0.23 2.78 -4.93
N GLU A 90 0.82 3.03 -5.70
CA GLU A 90 1.15 4.36 -6.19
C GLU A 90 0.90 4.44 -7.70
N LEU A 91 0.24 5.53 -8.13
CA LEU A 91 0.15 5.90 -9.54
C LEU A 91 0.85 7.23 -9.78
N GLY A 92 1.97 7.15 -10.48
CA GLY A 92 2.80 8.28 -10.85
C GLY A 92 2.27 9.07 -12.04
N ARG A 93 3.15 9.86 -12.66
CA ARG A 93 2.84 10.55 -13.92
C ARG A 93 2.50 9.50 -14.99
N LEU A 94 1.37 9.67 -15.66
CA LEU A 94 1.20 9.11 -17.00
C LEU A 94 2.10 9.91 -17.95
N GLY A 95 3.40 9.57 -17.96
CA GLY A 95 4.31 10.06 -18.97
C GLY A 95 3.96 9.31 -20.24
N GLY A 96 3.27 9.98 -21.16
CA GLY A 96 2.81 9.40 -22.42
C GLY A 96 3.87 8.53 -23.06
N GLN A 97 3.59 7.23 -23.08
CA GLN A 97 4.09 6.36 -24.13
C GLN A 97 2.88 5.99 -25.00
N GLU A 98 2.18 7.02 -25.46
CA GLU A 98 1.55 6.98 -26.77
C GLU A 98 2.47 7.76 -27.71
N ASP A 99 2.66 7.23 -28.89
CA ASP A 99 3.60 7.66 -29.92
C ASP A 99 3.82 9.19 -30.01
N ASP A 100 5.10 9.57 -30.12
CA ASP A 100 5.58 10.82 -30.74
C ASP A 100 5.23 12.20 -30.15
N LEU A 101 4.70 12.33 -28.92
CA LEU A 101 4.43 13.65 -28.33
C LEU A 101 5.26 13.96 -27.08
N ILE A 102 6.37 14.68 -27.29
CA ILE A 102 7.13 15.37 -26.25
C ILE A 102 6.25 16.51 -25.71
N VAL A 103 5.48 16.26 -24.65
CA VAL A 103 4.69 17.29 -23.97
C VAL A 103 5.61 18.11 -23.04
N ASP A 104 5.63 19.43 -23.28
CA ASP A 104 6.52 20.39 -22.64
C ASP A 104 6.30 20.49 -21.10
N ASN A 105 7.40 20.73 -20.41
CA ASN A 105 7.72 20.10 -19.12
C ASN A 105 7.37 20.94 -17.88
N LYS A 106 6.16 21.52 -17.79
CA LYS A 106 5.79 22.32 -16.59
C LYS A 106 4.38 22.09 -16.01
N ASP A 107 3.39 21.68 -16.80
CA ASP A 107 2.01 21.46 -16.31
C ASP A 107 1.64 19.98 -16.05
N SER A 108 2.57 19.05 -16.25
CA SER A 108 2.36 17.58 -16.15
C SER A 108 2.79 16.97 -14.80
N ALA A 109 2.69 17.73 -13.71
CA ALA A 109 3.23 17.34 -12.40
C ALA A 109 2.31 16.42 -11.57
N PHE A 110 1.06 16.20 -12.00
CA PHE A 110 0.02 15.53 -11.21
C PHE A 110 -0.50 14.26 -11.90
N THR A 111 -1.01 13.32 -11.09
CA THR A 111 -1.74 12.14 -11.59
C THR A 111 -3.05 12.60 -12.24
N ASP A 112 -3.36 12.09 -13.43
CA ASP A 112 -4.65 12.34 -14.08
C ASP A 112 -5.79 11.70 -13.26
N PRO A 113 -6.83 12.45 -12.84
CA PRO A 113 -7.92 11.90 -12.06
C PRO A 113 -8.69 10.77 -12.75
N ASN A 114 -8.79 10.78 -14.08
CA ASN A 114 -9.48 9.71 -14.80
C ASN A 114 -8.67 8.41 -14.77
N ALA A 115 -7.36 8.52 -15.01
CA ALA A 115 -6.45 7.40 -14.86
C ALA A 115 -6.41 6.85 -13.43
N ALA A 116 -6.42 7.72 -12.42
CA ALA A 116 -6.49 7.30 -11.02
C ALA A 116 -7.78 6.52 -10.73
N LYS A 117 -8.93 7.00 -11.24
CA LYS A 117 -10.21 6.31 -11.11
C LYS A 117 -10.17 4.93 -11.78
N GLU A 118 -9.74 4.87 -13.03
CA GLU A 118 -9.61 3.61 -13.77
C GLU A 118 -8.68 2.64 -13.02
N TYR A 119 -7.55 3.14 -12.55
CA TYR A 119 -6.56 2.34 -11.83
C TYR A 119 -7.15 1.74 -10.54
N VAL A 120 -7.88 2.52 -9.74
CA VAL A 120 -8.57 2.02 -8.55
C VAL A 120 -9.62 0.97 -8.90
N GLU A 121 -10.45 1.23 -9.92
CA GLU A 121 -11.52 0.32 -10.34
C GLU A 121 -10.97 -1.01 -10.87
N ARG A 122 -9.87 -0.98 -11.61
CA ARG A 122 -9.27 -2.17 -12.23
C ARG A 122 -8.41 -2.98 -11.25
N THR A 123 -7.72 -2.31 -10.33
CA THR A 123 -6.83 -3.00 -9.36
C THR A 123 -7.56 -3.49 -8.12
N GLY A 124 -8.61 -2.80 -7.69
CA GLY A 124 -9.31 -3.10 -6.43
C GLY A 124 -8.51 -2.74 -5.16
N ILE A 125 -7.52 -1.85 -5.27
CA ILE A 125 -6.73 -1.36 -4.13
C ILE A 125 -7.58 -0.66 -3.08
N ASP A 126 -7.07 -0.64 -1.85
CA ASP A 126 -7.72 -0.02 -0.70
C ASP A 126 -7.30 1.43 -0.48
N SER A 127 -6.10 1.78 -0.92
CA SER A 127 -5.62 3.16 -0.99
C SER A 127 -4.77 3.40 -2.24
N LEU A 128 -4.85 4.63 -2.76
CA LEU A 128 -4.03 5.09 -3.88
C LEU A 128 -3.18 6.29 -3.43
N ALA A 129 -1.86 6.17 -3.57
CA ALA A 129 -0.94 7.30 -3.50
C ALA A 129 -0.84 7.97 -4.90
N VAL A 130 -1.09 9.27 -4.96
CA VAL A 130 -1.00 10.07 -6.19
C VAL A 130 0.26 10.95 -6.19
N ALA A 131 0.84 11.18 -7.37
CA ALA A 131 2.10 11.90 -7.50
C ALA A 131 2.06 13.28 -6.84
N LYS A 132 3.07 13.56 -6.00
CA LYS A 132 3.33 14.84 -5.31
C LYS A 132 2.25 15.33 -4.33
N LEU A 133 1.23 14.52 -4.04
CA LEU A 133 0.27 14.80 -2.98
C LEU A 133 -0.12 13.48 -2.30
N CYS A 134 0.26 13.31 -1.03
CA CYS A 134 -0.14 12.14 -0.25
C CYS A 134 -1.61 12.28 0.14
N ILE A 135 -2.53 12.02 -0.79
CA ILE A 135 -3.95 11.79 -0.50
C ILE A 135 -4.10 10.29 -0.32
N LEU A 136 -4.26 9.84 0.92
CA LEU A 136 -4.73 8.48 1.20
C LEU A 136 -6.23 8.42 0.90
N ILE A 137 -6.59 7.97 -0.31
CA ILE A 137 -7.99 7.70 -0.66
C ILE A 137 -8.34 6.31 -0.13
N PHE A 138 -8.92 6.22 1.07
CA PHE A 138 -9.41 4.95 1.58
C PHE A 138 -10.68 4.52 0.84
N THR A 139 -10.65 3.37 0.19
CA THR A 139 -11.85 2.72 -0.35
C THR A 139 -12.65 2.08 0.80
N PRO A 140 -13.95 1.78 0.63
CA PRO A 140 -14.78 1.22 1.70
C PRO A 140 -14.30 -0.12 2.27
N ASN A 141 -13.30 -0.77 1.65
CA ASN A 141 -12.73 -2.04 2.09
C ASN A 141 -11.53 -1.91 3.03
N PHE A 142 -11.11 -0.69 3.42
CA PHE A 142 -9.92 -0.53 4.24
C PHE A 142 -10.09 -1.11 5.66
N ILE A 143 -9.32 -2.17 5.96
CA ILE A 143 -9.36 -2.88 7.25
C ILE A 143 -8.30 -2.32 8.19
N PHE A 144 -8.75 -1.75 9.32
CA PHE A 144 -7.85 -1.52 10.46
C PHE A 144 -7.72 -2.80 11.28
N LEU A 145 -6.49 -3.08 11.75
CA LEU A 145 -6.26 -4.07 12.80
C LEU A 145 -7.03 -3.63 14.06
N SER A 146 -8.21 -4.22 14.27
CA SER A 146 -8.96 -4.17 15.53
C SER A 146 -8.91 -5.55 16.15
N LYS A 147 -7.90 -5.80 17.01
CA LYS A 147 -8.08 -6.85 18.02
C LYS A 147 -9.07 -6.26 19.05
N ARG A 148 -10.36 -6.59 18.95
CA ARG A 148 -11.13 -6.79 20.19
C ARG A 148 -10.46 -7.98 20.87
N VAL A 149 -9.61 -7.70 21.84
CA VAL A 149 -9.21 -8.70 22.83
C VAL A 149 -10.51 -9.12 23.51
N ASN A 150 -10.98 -10.33 23.21
CA ASN A 150 -11.98 -11.00 24.06
C ASN A 150 -11.31 -11.24 25.42
N THR A 151 -11.39 -10.27 26.33
CA THR A 151 -11.14 -10.52 27.74
C THR A 151 -12.39 -11.19 28.30
N SER A 152 -12.41 -12.52 28.27
CA SER A 152 -13.21 -13.32 29.20
C SER A 152 -12.36 -13.50 30.46
N TYR A 153 -12.62 -12.68 31.48
CA TYR A 153 -12.39 -12.98 32.90
C TYR A 153 -13.48 -12.28 33.70
#